data_AF-A0A2V6TFH1-F1
#
_entry.id   AF-A0A2V6TFH1-F1
#
_cell.length_a   1.000
_cell.length_b   1.000
_cell.length_c   1.000
_cell.angle_alpha   90.00
_cell.angle_beta   90.00
_cell.angle_gamma   90.00
#
_symmetry.space_group_name_H-M   'P 1'
#
loop_
_entity.id
_entity.type
_entity.pdbx_description
1 polymer ?
#
loop_
_entity_poly.entity_id
_entity_poly.type
_entity_poly.pdbx_seq_one_letter_code
_entity_poly.pdbx_strand_id
1 'polypeptide(L)'
;DVFQIPYSAVEREHESLITAAAKAGAGIVVRGGAAKGAPTEGKHEGVQWGRWQKVRLDDLLGGMTPMEFILRFTFTHPNLHTNIVGTINPAHLQHNVDVLLQGPLPPDVYAEAKRRLEAAGSSPRENSRRR
;
A
#
# COMPACT_ATOMS: atom_id res chain seq x y z
N ASP A 1 -12.42 9.07 17.24
CA ASP A 1 -12.31 7.62 16.96
C ASP A 1 -11.03 7.27 16.22
N VAL A 2 -10.66 5.99 16.19
CA VAL A 2 -9.52 5.46 15.43
C VAL A 2 -9.95 4.18 14.72
N PHE A 3 -9.64 4.05 13.43
CA PHE A 3 -9.97 2.86 12.64
C PHE A 3 -8.71 2.14 12.17
N GLN A 4 -8.72 0.81 12.29
CA GLN A 4 -7.72 -0.04 11.67
C GLN A 4 -8.23 -0.59 10.34
N ILE A 5 -7.61 -0.20 9.23
CA ILE A 5 -8.11 -0.47 7.87
C ILE A 5 -7.03 -1.18 7.02
N PRO A 6 -7.35 -2.25 6.28
CA PRO A 6 -6.40 -2.83 5.33
C PRO A 6 -6.18 -1.92 4.12
N TYR A 7 -4.90 -1.65 3.81
CA TYR A 7 -4.53 -0.84 2.65
C TYR A 7 -3.08 -1.07 2.22
N SER A 8 -2.86 -1.16 0.91
CA SER A 8 -1.54 -1.14 0.26
C SER A 8 -1.70 -0.84 -1.24
N ALA A 9 -0.60 -0.79 -2.01
CA ALA A 9 -0.66 -0.67 -3.48
C ALA A 9 -1.55 -1.73 -4.15
N VAL A 10 -1.54 -2.95 -3.63
CA VAL A 10 -2.23 -4.12 -4.21
C VAL A 10 -3.59 -4.42 -3.54
N GLU A 11 -3.97 -3.63 -2.55
CA GLU A 11 -5.23 -3.71 -1.80
C GLU A 11 -5.77 -2.28 -1.55
N ARG A 12 -6.28 -1.65 -2.63
CA ARG A 12 -6.75 -0.25 -2.62
C ARG A 12 -8.25 -0.10 -2.36
N GLU A 13 -8.96 -1.19 -2.12
CA GLU A 13 -10.42 -1.23 -1.99
C GLU A 13 -10.97 -0.24 -0.94
N HIS A 14 -10.21 0.05 0.11
CA HIS A 14 -10.61 0.94 1.21
C HIS A 14 -10.03 2.37 1.13
N GLU A 15 -9.35 2.74 0.04
CA GLU A 15 -8.69 4.05 -0.12
C GLU A 15 -9.68 5.23 0.08
N SER A 16 -10.89 5.12 -0.49
CA SER A 16 -11.94 6.11 -0.30
C SER A 16 -12.49 6.15 1.14
N LEU A 17 -12.57 4.99 1.81
CA LEU A 17 -13.03 4.90 3.20
C LEU A 17 -12.01 5.54 4.16
N ILE A 18 -10.71 5.31 3.94
CA ILE A 18 -9.63 5.97 4.69
C ILE A 18 -9.79 7.48 4.61
N THR A 19 -9.97 8.00 3.40
CA THR A 19 -10.15 9.45 3.19
C THR A 19 -11.42 9.98 3.85
N ALA A 20 -12.54 9.23 3.78
CA ALA A 20 -13.79 9.63 4.40
C ALA A 20 -13.69 9.65 5.94
N ALA A 21 -13.12 8.61 6.54
CA ALA A 21 -12.94 8.51 7.99
C ALA A 21 -11.99 9.60 8.52
N ALA A 22 -10.87 9.87 7.84
CA ALA A 22 -9.96 10.94 8.24
C ALA A 22 -10.63 12.32 8.16
N LYS A 23 -11.40 12.59 7.10
CA LYS A 23 -12.19 13.84 6.98
C LYS A 23 -13.25 13.99 8.08
N ALA A 24 -13.75 12.89 8.63
CA ALA A 24 -14.66 12.88 9.78
C ALA A 24 -13.93 13.02 11.13
N GLY A 25 -12.61 13.23 11.14
CA GLY A 25 -11.81 13.41 12.36
C GLY A 25 -11.30 12.12 13.00
N ALA A 26 -11.37 10.99 12.29
CA ALA A 26 -10.84 9.73 12.82
C ALA A 26 -9.35 9.55 12.51
N GLY A 27 -8.62 8.98 13.49
CA GLY A 27 -7.25 8.50 13.25
C GLY A 27 -7.26 7.23 12.39
N ILE A 28 -6.30 7.13 11.47
CA ILE A 28 -6.20 5.99 10.55
C ILE A 28 -4.94 5.17 10.83
N VAL A 29 -5.15 3.93 11.24
CA VAL A 29 -4.11 2.91 11.38
C VAL A 29 -4.25 1.92 10.22
N VAL A 30 -3.25 1.85 9.35
CA VAL A 30 -3.24 0.87 8.26
C VAL A 30 -2.60 -0.43 8.72
N ARG A 31 -3.21 -1.56 8.34
CA ARG A 31 -2.59 -2.89 8.40
C ARG A 31 -2.33 -3.40 6.99
N GLY A 32 -1.27 -4.18 6.81
CA GLY A 32 -0.95 -4.79 5.52
C GLY A 32 -0.16 -3.89 4.57
N GLY A 33 0.43 -2.80 5.06
CA GLY A 33 1.21 -1.85 4.25
C GLY A 33 2.48 -2.42 3.60
N ALA A 34 2.80 -3.68 3.87
CA ALA A 34 3.87 -4.45 3.21
C ALA A 34 3.33 -5.63 2.37
N ALA A 35 2.03 -5.64 2.02
CA ALA A 35 1.38 -6.68 1.20
C ALA A 35 1.60 -8.13 1.67
N LYS A 36 1.73 -8.35 3.00
CA LYS A 36 2.10 -9.63 3.64
C LYS A 36 3.49 -10.18 3.26
N GLY A 37 4.39 -9.34 2.76
CA GLY A 37 5.72 -9.71 2.29
C GLY A 37 5.73 -10.10 0.80
N ALA A 38 6.90 -10.05 0.18
CA ALA A 38 7.08 -10.56 -1.17
C ALA A 38 6.86 -12.09 -1.15
N PRO A 39 6.38 -12.70 -2.25
CA PRO A 39 6.27 -14.15 -2.32
C PRO A 39 7.63 -14.77 -2.01
N THR A 40 7.63 -15.72 -1.09
CA THR A 40 8.77 -16.61 -0.85
C THR A 40 8.52 -17.88 -1.65
N GLU A 41 9.58 -18.46 -2.23
CA GLU A 41 9.48 -19.72 -2.98
C GLU A 41 8.71 -20.77 -2.17
N GLY A 42 7.73 -21.42 -2.81
CA GLY A 42 6.91 -22.47 -2.19
C GLY A 42 5.69 -22.00 -1.38
N LYS A 43 5.44 -20.69 -1.23
CA LYS A 43 4.16 -20.17 -0.72
C LYS A 43 3.29 -19.71 -1.89
N HIS A 44 1.99 -20.05 -1.85
CA HIS A 44 1.02 -19.58 -2.85
C HIS A 44 1.16 -18.07 -3.04
N GLU A 45 1.34 -17.63 -4.29
CA GLU A 45 1.25 -16.21 -4.64
C GLU A 45 -0.11 -15.72 -4.15
N GLY A 46 -0.10 -14.86 -3.12
CA GLY A 46 -1.33 -14.23 -2.68
C GLY A 46 -1.96 -13.50 -3.86
N VAL A 47 -3.29 -13.44 -3.92
CA VAL A 47 -4.05 -12.69 -4.96
C VAL A 47 -3.49 -11.28 -5.18
N GLN A 48 -2.95 -10.67 -4.12
CA GLN A 48 -2.27 -9.39 -4.08
C GLN A 48 -1.01 -9.33 -4.98
N TRP A 49 -0.17 -10.37 -4.99
CA TRP A 49 1.00 -10.44 -5.85
C TRP A 49 0.67 -10.79 -7.29
N GLY A 50 -0.35 -11.63 -7.50
CA GLY A 50 -0.91 -11.88 -8.83
C GLY A 50 -1.44 -10.60 -9.49
N ARG A 51 -1.95 -9.64 -8.69
CA ARG A 51 -2.25 -8.28 -9.19
C ARG A 51 -0.97 -7.53 -9.53
N TRP A 52 0.02 -7.50 -8.63
CA TRP A 52 1.31 -6.82 -8.86
C TRP A 52 1.97 -7.22 -10.18
N GLN A 53 2.11 -8.53 -10.44
CA GLN A 53 2.72 -9.04 -11.68
C GLN A 53 2.02 -8.58 -12.95
N LYS A 54 0.70 -8.35 -12.90
CA LYS A 54 -0.07 -7.84 -14.04
C LYS A 54 0.16 -6.34 -14.30
N VAL A 55 0.65 -5.59 -13.31
CA VAL A 55 0.66 -4.11 -13.36
C VAL A 55 1.92 -3.58 -14.06
N ARG A 56 2.95 -4.40 -14.31
CA ARG A 56 4.25 -3.98 -14.92
C ARG A 56 4.70 -2.63 -14.36
N LEU A 57 4.98 -2.58 -13.05
CA LEU A 57 5.48 -1.39 -12.37
C LEU A 57 7.01 -1.31 -12.36
N ASP A 58 7.70 -2.27 -12.99
CA ASP A 58 9.16 -2.40 -12.92
C ASP A 58 9.89 -1.14 -13.42
N ASP A 59 9.36 -0.49 -14.46
CA ASP A 59 9.88 0.79 -14.99
C ASP A 59 9.61 1.98 -14.05
N LEU A 60 8.62 1.86 -13.16
CA LEU A 60 8.24 2.90 -12.19
C LEU A 60 8.98 2.75 -10.84
N LEU A 61 9.70 1.64 -10.64
CA LEU A 61 10.43 1.39 -9.40
C LEU A 61 11.59 2.35 -9.18
N GLY A 62 12.20 2.88 -10.24
CA GLY A 62 13.31 3.85 -10.11
C GLY A 62 14.47 3.35 -9.24
N GLY A 63 14.77 2.04 -9.30
CA GLY A 63 15.81 1.41 -8.48
C GLY A 63 15.34 0.81 -7.15
N MET A 64 14.09 1.06 -6.74
CA MET A 64 13.48 0.42 -5.58
C MET A 64 13.21 -1.06 -5.84
N THR A 65 13.25 -1.88 -4.79
CA THR A 65 12.62 -3.19 -4.84
C THR A 65 11.09 -3.04 -4.82
N PRO A 66 10.33 -4.01 -5.33
CA PRO A 66 8.88 -4.02 -5.19
C PRO A 66 8.36 -3.83 -3.76
N MET A 67 9.07 -4.35 -2.76
CA MET A 67 8.69 -4.21 -1.36
C MET A 67 8.85 -2.77 -0.87
N GLU A 68 9.97 -2.14 -1.20
CA GLU A 68 10.23 -0.73 -0.87
C GLU A 68 9.18 0.18 -1.51
N PHE A 69 8.84 -0.10 -2.77
CA PHE A 69 7.79 0.62 -3.47
C PHE A 69 6.43 0.48 -2.79
N ILE A 70 6.01 -0.74 -2.41
CA ILE A 70 4.74 -0.97 -1.73
C ILE A 70 4.69 -0.26 -0.37
N LEU A 71 5.77 -0.30 0.40
CA LEU A 71 5.88 0.40 1.68
C LEU A 71 5.73 1.90 1.49
N ARG A 72 6.51 2.50 0.58
CA ARG A 72 6.46 3.95 0.30
C ARG A 72 5.12 4.35 -0.30
N PHE A 73 4.54 3.57 -1.21
CA PHE A 73 3.20 3.80 -1.75
C PHE A 73 2.16 3.88 -0.63
N THR A 74 2.19 2.92 0.30
CA THR A 74 1.25 2.88 1.42
C THR A 74 1.39 4.12 2.30
N PHE A 75 2.62 4.46 2.68
CA PHE A 75 2.94 5.63 3.49
C PHE A 75 2.61 6.96 2.80
N THR A 76 2.62 7.01 1.46
CA THR A 76 2.32 8.22 0.69
C THR A 76 0.85 8.66 0.79
N HIS A 77 -0.06 7.81 1.29
CA HIS A 77 -1.46 8.20 1.43
C HIS A 77 -1.61 9.37 2.43
N PRO A 78 -2.15 10.53 2.02
CA PRO A 78 -2.14 11.77 2.83
C PRO A 78 -2.99 11.74 4.11
N ASN A 79 -3.71 10.65 4.35
CA ASN A 79 -4.67 10.49 5.45
C ASN A 79 -4.29 9.30 6.36
N LEU A 80 -3.15 8.65 6.09
CA LEU A 80 -2.62 7.60 6.93
C LEU A 80 -1.87 8.25 8.11
N HIS A 81 -2.17 7.79 9.33
CA HIS A 81 -1.52 8.29 10.55
C HIS A 81 -0.53 7.27 11.14
N THR A 82 -0.85 5.98 11.04
CA THR A 82 0.03 4.88 11.49
C THR A 82 0.01 3.74 10.47
N ASN A 83 1.14 3.08 10.24
CA ASN A 83 1.24 1.87 9.44
C ASN A 83 1.79 0.73 10.29
N ILE A 84 1.07 -0.40 10.36
CA ILE A 84 1.52 -1.62 11.05
C ILE A 84 2.22 -2.52 10.05
N VAL A 85 3.53 -2.69 10.23
CA VAL A 85 4.37 -3.57 9.44
C VAL A 85 4.92 -4.69 10.33
N GLY A 86 4.46 -5.92 10.10
CA GLY A 86 4.91 -7.09 10.85
C GLY A 86 6.17 -7.70 10.26
N THR A 87 7.13 -8.06 11.11
CA THR A 87 8.30 -8.87 10.74
C THR A 87 8.79 -9.65 11.96
N ILE A 88 9.31 -10.85 11.73
CA ILE A 88 10.06 -11.64 12.73
C ILE A 88 11.58 -11.53 12.54
N ASN A 89 12.02 -10.91 11.42
CA ASN A 89 13.41 -10.73 11.08
C ASN A 89 13.86 -9.30 11.45
N PRO A 90 14.82 -9.12 12.37
CA PRO A 90 15.36 -7.80 12.73
C PRO A 90 15.97 -7.04 11.54
N ALA A 91 16.57 -7.74 10.57
CA ALA A 91 17.10 -7.08 9.38
C ALA A 91 16.00 -6.45 8.52
N HIS A 92 14.82 -7.07 8.43
CA HIS A 92 13.68 -6.47 7.74
C HIS A 92 13.14 -5.25 8.51
N LEU A 93 13.19 -5.25 9.84
CA LEU A 93 12.79 -4.10 10.62
C LEU A 93 13.67 -2.89 10.28
N GLN A 94 15.00 -3.07 10.31
CA GLN A 94 15.93 -2.01 9.95
C GLN A 94 15.69 -1.52 8.52
N HIS A 95 15.57 -2.45 7.57
CA HIS A 95 15.30 -2.12 6.17
C HIS A 95 14.00 -1.32 6.00
N ASN A 96 12.91 -1.71 6.66
CA ASN A 96 11.63 -0.98 6.61
C ASN A 96 11.78 0.45 7.15
N VAL A 97 12.57 0.64 8.22
CA VAL A 97 12.87 1.97 8.77
C VAL A 97 13.67 2.80 7.76
N ASP A 98 14.73 2.24 7.20
CA ASP A 98 15.59 2.93 6.22
C ASP A 98 14.79 3.40 4.99
N VAL A 99 13.86 2.56 4.52
CA VAL A 99 12.96 2.88 3.40
C VAL A 99 11.98 4.00 3.74
N LEU A 100 11.41 3.99 4.96
CA LEU A 100 10.49 5.04 5.41
C LEU A 100 11.20 6.39 5.56
N LEU A 101 12.48 6.39 5.97
CA LEU A 101 13.30 7.59 6.09
C LEU A 101 13.60 8.25 4.73
N GLN A 102 13.47 7.52 3.62
CA GLN A 102 13.56 8.10 2.27
C GLN A 102 12.32 8.93 1.89
N GLY A 103 11.26 8.91 2.70
CA GLY A 103 10.07 9.70 2.52
C GLY A 103 9.05 9.12 1.53
N PRO A 104 7.97 9.87 1.24
CA PRO A 104 6.91 9.42 0.35
C PRO A 104 7.42 9.22 -1.09
N LEU A 105 6.63 8.53 -1.91
CA LEU A 105 6.85 8.49 -3.35
C LEU A 105 6.70 9.89 -3.95
N PRO A 106 7.46 10.21 -5.02
CA PRO A 106 7.20 11.40 -5.82
C PRO A 106 5.73 11.46 -6.27
N PRO A 107 5.09 12.65 -6.31
CA PRO A 107 3.65 12.76 -6.61
C PRO A 107 3.25 12.19 -7.98
N ASP A 108 4.10 12.36 -8.99
CA ASP A 108 3.92 11.82 -10.35
C ASP A 108 4.02 10.29 -10.36
N VAL A 109 5.02 9.73 -9.67
CA VAL A 109 5.17 8.28 -9.47
C VAL A 109 3.95 7.71 -8.76
N TYR A 110 3.48 8.35 -7.68
CA TYR A 110 2.30 7.90 -6.93
C TYR A 110 1.02 7.96 -7.77
N ALA A 111 0.85 9.02 -8.57
CA ALA A 111 -0.30 9.17 -9.46
C ALA A 111 -0.30 8.11 -10.58
N GLU A 112 0.85 7.91 -11.24
CA GLU A 112 0.98 6.92 -12.30
C GLU A 112 0.81 5.49 -11.79
N ALA A 113 1.35 5.20 -10.60
CA ALA A 113 1.14 3.92 -9.94
C ALA A 113 -0.35 3.64 -9.71
N LYS A 114 -1.10 4.61 -9.17
CA LYS A 114 -2.55 4.48 -8.95
C LYS A 114 -3.30 4.21 -10.25
N ARG A 115 -2.92 4.88 -11.36
CA ARG A 115 -3.53 4.68 -12.68
C ARG A 115 -3.31 3.25 -13.19
N ARG A 116 -2.08 2.74 -13.13
CA ARG A 116 -1.76 1.37 -13.58
C ARG A 116 -2.39 0.30 -12.68
N LEU A 117 -2.38 0.51 -11.37
CA LEU A 117 -2.99 -0.39 -10.39
C LEU A 117 -4.51 -0.51 -10.59
N GLU A 118 -5.18 0.61 -10.90
CA GLU A 118 -6.60 0.63 -11.22
C GLU A 118 -6.93 -0.18 -12.47
N ALA A 119 -6.14 -0.04 -13.54
CA ALA A 119 -6.29 -0.85 -14.76
C ALA A 119 -6.12 -2.36 -14.52
N ALA A 120 -5.40 -2.74 -13.46
CA ALA A 120 -5.22 -4.13 -13.04
C ALA A 120 -6.24 -4.61 -11.98
N GLY A 121 -7.24 -3.79 -11.65
CA GLY A 121 -8.31 -4.12 -10.70
C GLY A 121 -7.97 -3.86 -9.23
N SER A 122 -6.87 -3.16 -8.93
CA SER A 122 -6.60 -2.59 -7.60
C SER A 122 -7.05 -1.12 -7.59
N SER A 123 -8.33 -0.93 -7.31
CA SER A 123 -8.98 0.38 -7.29
C SER A 123 -9.75 0.58 -5.97
N PRO A 124 -10.03 1.85 -5.59
CA PRO A 124 -10.98 2.13 -4.53
C PRO A 124 -12.33 1.49 -4.87
N ARG A 125 -13.00 0.87 -3.89
CA ARG A 125 -14.38 0.44 -4.09
C ARG A 125 -15.27 1.68 -4.19
N GLU A 126 -16.16 1.66 -5.17
CA GLU A 126 -17.21 2.66 -5.25
C GLU A 126 -18.11 2.49 -4.01
N ASN A 127 -18.24 3.55 -3.22
CA ASN A 127 -19.17 3.57 -2.10
C ASN A 127 -20.58 3.56 -2.68
N SER A 128 -21.15 2.37 -2.92
CA SER A 128 -22.57 2.22 -3.19
C SER A 128 -23.30 2.79 -1.98
N ARG A 129 -23.80 4.02 -2.09
CA ARG A 129 -24.66 4.63 -1.08
C ARG A 129 -25.86 3.69 -0.93
N ARG A 130 -25.88 2.87 0.11
CA ARG A 130 -27.14 2.31 0.60
C ARG A 130 -27.95 3.52 1.05
N ARG A 131 -28.95 3.85 0.24
CA ARG A 131 -29.99 4.81 0.56
C ARG A 131 -30.78 4.32 1.77
#